data_AF-A0A356GJV3-F1
#
_entry.id   AF-A0A356GJV3-F1
#
_cell.length_a   1.000
_cell.length_b   1.000
_cell.length_c   1.000
_cell.angle_alpha   90.00
_cell.angle_beta   90.00
_cell.angle_gamma   90.00
#
_symmetry.space_group_name_H-M   'P 1'
#
loop_
_entity.id
_entity.type
_entity.pdbx_description
1 polymer ?
#
loop_
_entity_poly.entity_id
_entity_poly.type
_entity_poly.pdbx_seq_one_letter_code
_entity_poly.pdbx_strand_id
1 'polypeptide(L)'
;MKFLTKRCLQMSKKIIQKILGVTLILLIDILIHFCLSTYSQITSLFHPYLRDILIQLTMFISGLCLYLLFTKGHIKDIGFHRSDYLPIKRSFYFIFLWMVIALTLAYVIVYFFDQTTWNMLTQQSPSTLIDFVISILKTGILPGISEETLYRGALLMLFLYHPWKNQNTPSKTYHFFLIVLSATIFTLAHLNHTFFPWKISYDRYQLFTSFALGAIQSHYFIKTRNLIIPIIIHNAWNILSFLMFQLLLILF
;
A
#
# COMPACT_ATOMS: atom_id res chain seq x y z
N MET A 1 -0.10 -39.45 27.12
CA MET A 1 0.58 -38.20 27.56
C MET A 1 1.69 -37.69 26.63
N LYS A 2 2.73 -38.47 26.28
CA LYS A 2 3.86 -37.99 25.43
C LYS A 2 3.51 -37.46 24.03
N PHE A 3 2.41 -37.92 23.43
CA PHE A 3 1.97 -37.48 22.09
C PHE A 3 1.29 -36.09 22.11
N LEU A 4 0.53 -35.80 23.17
CA LEU A 4 -0.13 -34.51 23.37
C LEU A 4 0.89 -33.40 23.64
N THR A 5 1.93 -33.67 24.41
CA THR A 5 3.02 -32.71 24.69
C THR A 5 3.83 -32.37 23.44
N LYS A 6 4.16 -33.34 22.57
CA LYS A 6 4.84 -33.07 21.29
C LYS A 6 3.99 -32.21 20.34
N ARG A 7 2.68 -32.49 20.25
CA ARG A 7 1.76 -31.73 19.39
C ARG A 7 1.58 -30.29 19.90
N CYS A 8 1.49 -30.10 21.22
CA CYS A 8 1.42 -28.79 21.86
C CYS A 8 2.71 -27.98 21.63
N LEU A 9 3.88 -28.61 21.76
CA LEU A 9 5.18 -27.97 21.46
C LEU A 9 5.32 -27.60 19.97
N GLN A 10 4.80 -28.42 19.07
CA GLN A 10 4.88 -28.14 17.64
C GLN A 10 3.91 -27.02 17.22
N MET A 11 2.74 -26.94 17.86
CA MET A 11 1.82 -25.80 17.73
C MET A 11 2.44 -24.51 18.28
N SER A 12 3.03 -24.55 19.47
CA SER A 12 3.65 -23.37 20.07
C SER A 12 4.81 -22.84 19.22
N LYS A 13 5.66 -23.72 18.68
CA LYS A 13 6.71 -23.33 17.72
C LYS A 13 6.18 -22.63 16.47
N LYS A 14 5.10 -23.14 15.87
CA LYS A 14 4.48 -22.52 14.69
C LYS A 14 3.87 -21.15 15.00
N ILE A 15 3.27 -20.99 16.17
CA ILE A 15 2.71 -19.71 16.62
C ILE A 15 3.84 -18.70 16.86
N ILE A 16 4.89 -19.09 17.57
CA ILE A 16 6.06 -18.24 17.84
C ILE A 16 6.70 -17.78 16.52
N GLN A 17 6.89 -18.68 15.56
CA GLN A 17 7.43 -18.32 14.24
C GLN A 17 6.57 -17.27 13.50
N LYS A 18 5.23 -17.39 13.59
CA LYS A 18 4.32 -16.40 13.00
C LYS A 18 4.45 -15.04 13.68
N ILE A 19 4.48 -15.01 15.02
CA ILE A 19 4.64 -13.77 15.80
C ILE A 19 5.98 -13.10 15.46
N LEU A 20 7.07 -13.87 15.43
CA LEU A 20 8.39 -13.37 15.03
C LEU A 20 8.39 -12.83 13.60
N GLY A 21 7.73 -13.50 12.66
CA GLY A 21 7.57 -13.02 11.28
C GLY A 21 6.82 -11.70 11.19
N VAL A 22 5.69 -11.56 11.90
CA VAL A 22 4.95 -10.28 11.96
C VAL A 22 5.80 -9.18 12.58
N THR A 23 6.48 -9.48 13.69
CA THR A 23 7.33 -8.52 14.40
C THR A 23 8.48 -8.05 13.50
N LEU A 24 9.14 -8.97 12.80
CA LEU A 24 10.21 -8.66 11.86
C LEU A 24 9.73 -7.71 10.75
N ILE A 25 8.54 -7.94 10.20
CA ILE A 25 7.99 -7.08 9.15
C ILE A 25 7.69 -5.68 9.65
N LEU A 26 7.10 -5.57 10.84
CA LEU A 26 6.86 -4.26 11.46
C LEU A 26 8.16 -3.51 11.72
N LEU A 27 9.21 -4.21 12.16
CA LEU A 27 10.53 -3.61 12.35
C LEU A 27 11.16 -3.16 11.02
N ILE A 28 11.05 -3.96 9.97
CA ILE A 28 11.51 -3.60 8.62
C ILE A 28 10.75 -2.38 8.11
N ASP A 29 9.43 -2.37 8.27
CA ASP A 29 8.58 -1.26 7.85
C ASP A 29 8.95 0.05 8.56
N ILE A 30 9.09 0.01 9.89
CA ILE A 30 9.54 1.17 10.69
C ILE A 30 10.94 1.65 10.24
N LEU A 31 11.86 0.72 9.99
CA LEU A 31 13.22 1.05 9.54
C LEU A 31 13.19 1.72 8.16
N ILE A 32 12.38 1.21 7.23
CA ILE A 32 12.20 1.84 5.91
C ILE A 32 11.67 3.26 6.07
N HIS A 33 10.63 3.47 6.88
CA HIS A 33 10.08 4.82 7.11
C HIS A 33 11.10 5.76 7.75
N PHE A 34 11.91 5.27 8.69
CA PHE A 34 13.01 6.05 9.26
C PHE A 34 14.03 6.46 8.20
N CYS A 35 14.46 5.51 7.35
CA CYS A 35 15.38 5.78 6.26
C CYS A 35 14.79 6.76 5.23
N LEU A 36 13.53 6.58 4.83
CA LEU A 36 12.85 7.46 3.88
C LEU A 36 12.65 8.87 4.44
N SER A 37 12.31 9.01 5.71
CA SER A 37 12.17 10.31 6.38
C SER A 37 13.52 11.04 6.46
N THR A 38 14.58 10.33 6.87
CA THR A 38 15.95 10.87 6.89
C THR A 38 16.40 11.26 5.49
N TYR A 39 16.14 10.41 4.50
CA TYR A 39 16.45 10.67 3.10
C TYR A 39 15.70 11.89 2.56
N SER A 40 14.41 12.04 2.89
CA SER A 40 13.59 13.21 2.53
C SER A 40 14.15 14.51 3.13
N GLN A 41 14.68 14.45 4.36
CA GLN A 41 15.36 15.60 4.98
C GLN A 41 16.66 15.95 4.26
N ILE A 42 17.49 14.96 3.92
CA ILE A 42 18.76 15.18 3.18
C ILE A 42 18.49 15.76 1.79
N THR A 43 17.46 15.25 1.11
CA THR A 43 17.07 15.67 -0.25
C THR A 43 16.14 16.89 -0.25
N SER A 44 15.92 17.53 0.90
CA SER A 44 15.03 18.70 1.02
C SER A 44 15.48 19.90 0.19
N LEU A 45 16.79 20.00 -0.10
CA LEU A 45 17.38 21.04 -0.95
C LEU A 45 17.21 20.76 -2.45
N PHE A 46 16.77 19.56 -2.83
CA PHE A 46 16.54 19.22 -4.23
C PHE A 46 15.20 19.77 -4.72
N HIS A 47 15.07 19.88 -6.04
CA HIS A 47 13.77 20.18 -6.66
C HIS A 47 12.72 19.15 -6.18
N PRO A 48 11.51 19.57 -5.75
CA PRO A 48 10.50 18.67 -5.17
C PRO A 48 10.21 17.42 -6.02
N TYR A 49 10.16 17.59 -7.34
CA TYR A 49 9.96 16.48 -8.28
C TYR A 49 11.09 15.45 -8.26
N LEU A 50 12.35 15.91 -8.21
CA LEU A 50 13.49 15.02 -8.15
C LEU A 50 13.48 14.24 -6.82
N ARG A 51 13.18 14.92 -5.71
CA ARG A 51 13.03 14.29 -4.41
C ARG A 51 11.98 13.18 -4.44
N ASP A 52 10.79 13.46 -4.96
CA ASP A 52 9.70 12.48 -5.02
C ASP A 52 10.10 11.26 -5.87
N ILE A 53 10.72 11.47 -7.03
CA ILE A 53 11.23 10.37 -7.88
C ILE A 53 12.23 9.51 -7.11
N LEU A 54 13.17 10.12 -6.38
CA LEU A 54 14.20 9.41 -5.64
C LEU A 54 13.63 8.60 -4.46
N ILE A 55 12.64 9.14 -3.76
CA ILE A 55 11.90 8.42 -2.70
C ILE A 55 11.21 7.19 -3.29
N GLN A 56 10.48 7.37 -4.40
CA GLN A 56 9.76 6.28 -5.06
C GLN A 56 10.73 5.20 -5.59
N LEU A 57 11.85 5.62 -6.17
CA LEU A 57 12.89 4.70 -6.63
C LEU A 57 13.51 3.91 -5.47
N THR A 58 13.74 4.56 -4.33
CA THR A 58 14.27 3.92 -3.12
C THR A 58 13.31 2.84 -2.62
N MET A 59 12.00 3.14 -2.53
CA MET A 59 11.00 2.14 -2.14
C MET A 59 10.96 0.95 -3.10
N PHE A 60 11.01 1.21 -4.41
CA PHE A 60 11.05 0.16 -5.42
C PHE A 60 12.28 -0.76 -5.25
N ILE A 61 13.47 -0.16 -5.14
CA ILE A 61 14.73 -0.89 -4.97
C ILE A 61 14.72 -1.69 -3.65
N SER A 62 14.28 -1.07 -2.54
CA SER A 62 14.14 -1.75 -1.25
C SER A 62 13.20 -2.95 -1.36
N GLY A 63 12.06 -2.80 -2.03
CA GLY A 63 11.14 -3.90 -2.31
C GLY A 63 11.82 -5.06 -3.06
N LEU A 64 12.53 -4.77 -4.15
CA LEU A 64 13.27 -5.78 -4.91
C LEU A 64 14.33 -6.48 -4.06
N CYS A 65 15.15 -5.71 -3.32
CA CYS A 65 16.19 -6.26 -2.46
C CYS A 65 15.62 -7.17 -1.38
N LEU A 66 14.56 -6.74 -0.70
CA LEU A 66 13.89 -7.54 0.33
C LEU A 66 13.27 -8.80 -0.26
N TYR A 67 12.61 -8.70 -1.41
CA TYR A 67 12.08 -9.88 -2.10
C TYR A 67 13.18 -10.90 -2.37
N LEU A 68 14.30 -10.49 -2.96
CA LEU A 68 15.41 -11.37 -3.30
C LEU A 68 16.03 -12.00 -2.05
N LEU A 69 16.20 -11.21 -0.99
CA LEU A 69 16.72 -11.68 0.30
C LEU A 69 15.85 -12.78 0.91
N PHE A 70 14.53 -12.61 0.87
CA PHE A 70 13.60 -13.49 1.58
C PHE A 70 13.15 -14.70 0.78
N THR A 71 13.00 -14.56 -0.53
CA THR A 71 12.48 -15.65 -1.37
C THR A 71 13.61 -16.49 -1.99
N LYS A 72 14.85 -15.98 -2.01
CA LYS A 72 15.96 -16.54 -2.79
C LYS A 72 15.56 -16.85 -4.25
N GLY A 73 14.51 -16.19 -4.74
CA GLY A 73 13.89 -16.44 -6.05
C GLY A 73 14.43 -15.49 -7.10
N HIS A 74 14.01 -15.70 -8.34
CA HIS A 74 14.33 -14.77 -9.42
C HIS A 74 13.33 -13.61 -9.44
N ILE A 75 13.74 -12.43 -9.91
CA ILE A 75 12.87 -11.24 -10.05
C ILE A 75 11.61 -11.56 -10.87
N LYS A 76 11.70 -12.50 -11.81
CA LYS A 76 10.59 -12.98 -12.64
C LYS A 76 9.43 -13.55 -11.82
N ASP A 77 9.69 -14.03 -10.60
CA ASP A 77 8.71 -14.68 -9.73
C ASP A 77 7.96 -13.69 -8.82
N ILE A 78 8.31 -12.39 -8.82
CA ILE A 78 7.64 -11.33 -8.03
C ILE A 78 6.14 -11.17 -8.37
N GLY A 79 5.75 -11.64 -9.56
CA GLY A 79 4.39 -11.46 -10.06
C GLY A 79 4.27 -10.41 -11.16
N PHE A 80 5.38 -9.96 -11.76
CA PHE A 80 5.39 -9.14 -12.98
C PHE A 80 5.15 -9.99 -14.23
N HIS A 81 4.00 -10.64 -14.31
CA HIS A 81 3.58 -11.39 -15.48
C HIS A 81 2.20 -10.95 -15.93
N ARG A 82 1.85 -11.13 -17.21
CA ARG A 82 0.48 -10.91 -17.68
C ARG A 82 -0.42 -11.99 -17.06
N SER A 83 -1.51 -11.61 -16.42
CA SER A 83 -2.50 -12.59 -15.94
C SER A 83 -3.46 -12.92 -17.07
N ASP A 84 -3.54 -14.19 -17.46
CA ASP A 84 -4.65 -14.71 -18.28
C ASP A 84 -5.92 -14.89 -17.44
N TYR A 85 -5.77 -14.91 -16.11
CA TYR A 85 -6.83 -15.09 -15.12
C TYR A 85 -7.30 -13.75 -14.56
N LEU A 86 -8.30 -13.16 -15.22
CA LEU A 86 -9.41 -12.48 -14.55
C LEU A 86 -10.45 -12.02 -15.58
N PRO A 87 -11.75 -11.99 -15.22
CA PRO A 87 -12.68 -11.02 -15.79
C PRO A 87 -12.27 -9.61 -15.31
N ILE A 88 -11.10 -9.14 -15.76
CA ILE A 88 -10.51 -7.83 -15.43
C ILE A 88 -11.55 -6.76 -15.65
N LYS A 89 -12.32 -6.85 -16.75
CA LYS A 89 -13.40 -5.89 -17.03
C LYS A 89 -14.39 -5.75 -15.87
N ARG A 90 -14.96 -6.85 -15.35
CA ARG A 90 -15.97 -6.80 -14.28
C ARG A 90 -15.37 -6.36 -12.93
N SER A 91 -14.18 -6.86 -12.60
CA SER A 91 -13.47 -6.43 -11.38
C SER A 91 -13.05 -4.96 -11.47
N PHE A 92 -12.60 -4.51 -12.63
CA PHE A 92 -12.20 -3.13 -12.87
C PHE A 92 -13.38 -2.17 -12.81
N TYR A 93 -14.54 -2.52 -13.41
CA TYR A 93 -15.75 -1.72 -13.25
C TYR A 93 -16.20 -1.65 -11.79
N PHE A 94 -16.16 -2.77 -11.08
CA PHE A 94 -16.48 -2.79 -9.65
C PHE A 94 -15.53 -1.91 -8.84
N ILE A 95 -14.22 -2.03 -9.06
CA ILE A 95 -13.20 -1.24 -8.38
C ILE A 95 -13.39 0.24 -8.71
N PHE A 96 -13.48 0.60 -9.99
CA PHE A 96 -13.65 1.98 -10.42
C PHE A 96 -14.93 2.61 -9.84
N LEU A 97 -16.06 1.91 -9.95
CA LEU A 97 -17.34 2.37 -9.40
C LEU A 97 -17.25 2.52 -7.88
N TRP A 98 -16.66 1.53 -7.19
CA TRP A 98 -16.44 1.57 -5.77
C TRP A 98 -15.55 2.75 -5.36
N MET A 99 -14.50 3.07 -6.13
CA MET A 99 -13.62 4.20 -5.85
C MET A 99 -14.34 5.54 -5.96
N VAL A 100 -15.11 5.74 -7.03
CA VAL A 100 -15.91 6.96 -7.21
C VAL A 100 -16.95 7.10 -6.09
N ILE A 101 -17.66 6.02 -5.75
CA ILE A 101 -18.63 6.03 -4.66
C ILE A 101 -17.93 6.32 -3.33
N ALA A 102 -16.83 5.65 -3.02
CA ALA A 102 -16.10 5.81 -1.77
C ALA A 102 -15.56 7.25 -1.61
N LEU A 103 -14.97 7.82 -2.66
CA LEU A 103 -14.49 9.19 -2.65
C LEU A 103 -15.63 10.19 -2.52
N THR A 104 -16.74 9.98 -3.24
CA THR A 104 -17.93 10.84 -3.13
C THR A 104 -18.49 10.81 -1.72
N LEU A 105 -18.65 9.61 -1.14
CA LEU A 105 -19.10 9.44 0.24
C LEU A 105 -18.13 10.09 1.24
N ALA A 106 -16.82 9.99 1.02
CA ALA A 106 -15.83 10.64 1.87
C ALA A 106 -16.00 12.17 1.86
N TYR A 107 -16.14 12.80 0.69
CA TYR A 107 -16.39 14.24 0.61
C TYR A 107 -17.74 14.65 1.19
N VAL A 108 -18.79 13.85 1.00
CA VAL A 108 -20.12 14.08 1.62
C VAL A 108 -20.01 14.02 3.14
N ILE A 109 -19.28 13.04 3.69
CA ILE A 109 -19.05 12.94 5.13
C ILE A 109 -18.29 14.17 5.65
N VAL A 110 -17.22 14.58 4.96
CA VAL A 110 -16.46 15.78 5.33
C VAL A 110 -17.35 17.02 5.31
N TYR A 111 -18.16 17.19 4.26
CA TYR A 111 -19.07 18.33 4.13
C TYR A 111 -20.06 18.45 5.29
N PHE A 112 -20.72 17.34 5.68
CA PHE A 112 -21.76 17.38 6.71
C PHE A 112 -21.23 17.29 8.15
N PHE A 113 -20.08 16.63 8.36
CA PHE A 113 -19.62 16.27 9.71
C PHE A 113 -18.26 16.85 10.10
N ASP A 114 -17.53 17.49 9.18
CA ASP A 114 -16.21 18.06 9.43
C ASP A 114 -16.01 19.38 8.67
N GLN A 115 -16.78 20.39 9.08
CA GLN A 115 -16.80 21.71 8.43
C GLN A 115 -15.42 22.38 8.42
N THR A 116 -14.59 22.12 9.43
CA THR A 116 -13.22 22.65 9.49
C THR A 116 -12.39 22.10 8.34
N THR A 117 -12.39 20.77 8.14
CA THR A 117 -11.71 20.15 7.01
C THR A 117 -12.30 20.58 5.69
N TRP A 118 -13.64 20.65 5.58
CA TRP A 118 -14.30 21.16 4.38
C TRP A 118 -13.80 22.55 3.97
N ASN A 119 -13.82 23.50 4.90
CA ASN A 119 -13.37 24.87 4.65
C ASN A 119 -11.87 24.91 4.28
N MET A 120 -11.02 24.09 4.91
CA MET A 120 -9.60 24.00 4.56
C MET A 120 -9.37 23.45 3.14
N LEU A 121 -10.23 22.56 2.66
CA LEU A 121 -10.15 22.00 1.32
C LEU A 121 -10.63 23.02 0.27
N THR A 122 -11.81 23.63 0.45
CA THR A 122 -12.41 24.53 -0.54
C THR A 122 -11.77 25.92 -0.62
N GLN A 123 -10.92 26.28 0.35
CA GLN A 123 -10.13 27.53 0.28
C GLN A 123 -8.88 27.42 -0.61
N GLN A 124 -8.58 26.23 -1.14
CA GLN A 124 -7.42 26.03 -2.01
C GLN A 124 -7.76 26.39 -3.46
N SER A 125 -6.79 26.96 -4.18
CA SER A 125 -6.96 27.24 -5.61
C SER A 125 -6.71 25.97 -6.45
N PRO A 126 -7.46 25.77 -7.55
CA PRO A 126 -7.15 24.73 -8.53
C PRO A 126 -5.69 24.82 -9.02
N SER A 127 -5.12 23.66 -9.34
CA SER A 127 -3.77 23.60 -9.89
C SER A 127 -3.66 24.28 -11.26
N THR A 128 -2.49 24.84 -11.56
CA THR A 128 -2.19 25.30 -12.93
C THR A 128 -2.16 24.10 -13.88
N LEU A 129 -2.33 24.32 -15.19
CA LEU A 129 -2.30 23.22 -16.17
C LEU A 129 -1.00 22.40 -16.09
N ILE A 130 0.14 23.07 -15.87
CA ILE A 130 1.44 22.42 -15.76
C ILE A 130 1.50 21.56 -14.50
N ASP A 131 1.10 22.11 -13.35
CA ASP A 131 1.10 21.39 -12.08
C ASP A 131 0.10 20.21 -12.08
N PHE A 132 -1.03 20.38 -12.77
CA PHE A 132 -2.02 19.33 -12.99
C PHE A 132 -1.42 18.13 -13.74
N VAL A 133 -0.79 18.39 -14.89
CA VAL A 133 -0.17 17.34 -15.72
C VAL A 133 0.96 16.65 -14.96
N ILE A 134 1.84 17.43 -14.31
CA ILE A 134 2.93 16.87 -13.51
C ILE A 134 2.40 16.02 -12.36
N SER A 135 1.34 16.48 -11.68
CA SER A 135 0.73 15.76 -10.57
C SER A 135 0.15 14.43 -11.03
N ILE A 136 -0.57 14.37 -12.15
CA ILE A 136 -1.09 13.11 -12.71
C ILE A 136 0.04 12.13 -13.03
N LEU A 137 1.08 12.59 -13.72
CA LEU A 137 2.21 11.73 -14.09
C LEU A 137 2.93 11.19 -12.85
N LYS A 138 3.08 12.05 -11.83
CA LYS A 138 3.74 11.69 -10.58
C LYS A 138 2.91 10.70 -9.77
N THR A 139 1.66 11.02 -9.47
CA THR A 139 0.81 10.24 -8.56
C THR A 139 0.27 8.97 -9.23
N GLY A 140 0.13 8.99 -10.56
CA GLY A 140 -0.51 7.93 -11.34
C GLY A 140 0.43 6.86 -11.88
N ILE A 141 1.75 6.96 -11.66
CA ILE A 141 2.71 5.97 -12.19
C ILE A 141 3.61 5.44 -11.07
N LEU A 142 4.39 6.32 -10.46
CA LEU A 142 5.50 5.92 -9.60
C LEU A 142 5.04 5.23 -8.30
N PRO A 143 4.08 5.79 -7.51
CA PRO A 143 3.68 5.22 -6.23
C PRO A 143 3.18 3.78 -6.33
N GLY A 144 2.33 3.48 -7.32
CA GLY A 144 1.84 2.11 -7.47
C GLY A 144 2.98 1.14 -7.75
N ILE A 145 3.92 1.47 -8.65
CA ILE A 145 5.03 0.57 -8.98
C ILE A 145 5.92 0.33 -7.75
N SER A 146 6.31 1.39 -7.05
CA SER A 146 7.25 1.32 -5.93
C SER A 146 6.61 0.69 -4.68
N GLU A 147 5.48 1.21 -4.23
CA GLU A 147 4.84 0.82 -2.98
C GLU A 147 4.30 -0.60 -3.09
N GLU A 148 3.66 -0.98 -4.21
CA GLU A 148 3.18 -2.35 -4.37
C GLU A 148 4.34 -3.36 -4.43
N THR A 149 5.45 -3.01 -5.09
CA THR A 149 6.65 -3.87 -5.08
C THR A 149 7.19 -4.07 -3.67
N LEU A 150 7.17 -3.04 -2.82
CA LEU A 150 7.59 -3.16 -1.43
C LEU A 150 6.58 -3.94 -0.59
N TYR A 151 5.34 -3.48 -0.49
CA TYR A 151 4.35 -4.03 0.44
C TYR A 151 3.82 -5.39 0.00
N ARG A 152 3.55 -5.59 -1.29
CA ARG A 152 2.96 -6.85 -1.81
C ARG A 152 4.07 -7.74 -2.33
N GLY A 153 4.93 -7.19 -3.18
CA GLY A 153 6.04 -7.90 -3.79
C GLY A 153 7.02 -8.44 -2.75
N ALA A 154 7.34 -7.70 -1.68
CA ALA A 154 8.32 -8.14 -0.68
C ALA A 154 7.69 -8.54 0.66
N LEU A 155 7.02 -7.60 1.34
CA LEU A 155 6.58 -7.80 2.73
C LEU A 155 5.49 -8.87 2.85
N LEU A 156 4.49 -8.84 1.98
CA LEU A 156 3.45 -9.87 1.96
C LEU A 156 3.99 -11.23 1.48
N MET A 157 4.99 -11.21 0.59
CA MET A 157 5.63 -12.43 0.09
C MET A 157 6.34 -13.26 1.16
N LEU A 158 6.79 -12.64 2.26
CA LEU A 158 7.31 -13.36 3.42
C LEU A 158 6.35 -14.43 3.95
N PHE A 159 5.05 -14.19 3.87
CA PHE A 159 4.02 -15.12 4.33
C PHE A 159 3.43 -16.01 3.22
N LEU A 160 3.50 -15.54 1.98
CA LEU A 160 2.94 -16.23 0.82
C LEU A 160 3.95 -17.13 0.10
N TYR A 161 5.25 -16.96 0.29
CA TYR A 161 6.28 -17.64 -0.50
C TYR A 161 6.08 -19.16 -0.53
N HIS A 162 5.90 -19.79 0.63
CA HIS A 162 5.73 -21.25 0.69
C HIS A 162 4.41 -21.73 0.04
N PRO A 163 3.23 -21.14 0.35
CA PRO A 163 2.00 -21.43 -0.41
C PRO A 163 2.14 -21.22 -1.92
N TRP A 164 2.78 -20.13 -2.34
CA TRP A 164 2.92 -19.72 -3.74
C TRP A 164 3.82 -20.67 -4.52
N LYS A 165 5.01 -21.01 -3.96
CA LYS A 165 5.95 -21.96 -4.57
C LYS A 165 5.32 -23.33 -4.80
N ASN A 166 4.48 -23.79 -3.87
CA ASN A 166 3.79 -25.07 -3.99
C ASN A 166 2.46 -24.98 -4.75
N GLN A 167 2.19 -23.83 -5.39
CA GLN A 167 0.94 -23.51 -6.08
C GLN A 167 -0.34 -23.68 -5.25
N ASN A 168 -0.22 -23.77 -3.93
CA ASN A 168 -1.34 -23.95 -3.02
C ASN A 168 -2.12 -22.64 -2.83
N THR A 169 -3.44 -22.76 -2.77
CA THR A 169 -4.30 -21.65 -2.36
C THR A 169 -4.32 -21.56 -0.84
N PRO A 170 -4.09 -20.37 -0.25
CA PRO A 170 -4.29 -20.14 1.17
C PRO A 170 -5.68 -20.58 1.62
N SER A 171 -5.82 -21.13 2.83
CA SER A 171 -7.14 -21.35 3.43
C SER A 171 -7.87 -20.00 3.58
N LYS A 172 -9.21 -20.00 3.56
CA LYS A 172 -10.00 -18.75 3.68
C LYS A 172 -9.62 -17.91 4.90
N THR A 173 -9.40 -18.56 6.04
CA THR A 173 -8.96 -17.89 7.28
C THR A 173 -7.57 -17.29 7.15
N TYR A 174 -6.62 -18.01 6.54
CA TYR A 174 -5.27 -17.50 6.34
C TYR A 174 -5.26 -16.37 5.30
N HIS A 175 -6.04 -16.50 4.22
CA HIS A 175 -6.27 -15.46 3.23
C HIS A 175 -6.77 -14.17 3.89
N PHE A 176 -7.82 -14.25 4.71
CA PHE A 176 -8.37 -13.10 5.41
C PHE A 176 -7.35 -12.46 6.36
N PHE A 177 -6.62 -13.28 7.14
CA PHE A 177 -5.55 -12.80 8.01
C PHE A 177 -4.48 -12.00 7.24
N LEU A 178 -4.04 -12.52 6.08
CA LEU A 178 -3.03 -11.86 5.26
C LEU A 178 -3.52 -10.53 4.67
N ILE A 179 -4.80 -10.45 4.28
CA ILE A 179 -5.42 -9.19 3.85
C ILE A 179 -5.35 -8.16 4.98
N VAL A 180 -5.84 -8.52 6.17
CA VAL A 180 -5.90 -7.59 7.31
C VAL A 180 -4.49 -7.16 7.73
N LEU A 181 -3.55 -8.10 7.82
CA LEU A 181 -2.16 -7.81 8.18
C LEU A 181 -1.51 -6.86 7.17
N SER A 182 -1.63 -7.16 5.87
CA SER A 182 -1.06 -6.33 4.82
C SER A 182 -1.69 -4.94 4.77
N ALA A 183 -3.01 -4.85 4.92
CA ALA A 183 -3.73 -3.57 4.99
C ALA A 183 -3.28 -2.75 6.20
N THR A 184 -3.07 -3.39 7.35
CA THR A 184 -2.60 -2.73 8.58
C THR A 184 -1.19 -2.16 8.38
N ILE A 185 -0.26 -2.94 7.85
CA ILE A 185 1.12 -2.45 7.56
C ILE A 185 1.06 -1.27 6.60
N PHE A 186 0.31 -1.40 5.50
CA PHE A 186 0.16 -0.33 4.53
C PHE A 186 -0.48 0.93 5.14
N THR A 187 -1.40 0.78 6.09
CA THR A 187 -2.00 1.92 6.83
C THR A 187 -0.99 2.59 7.75
N LEU A 188 -0.20 1.80 8.48
CA LEU A 188 0.84 2.32 9.38
C LEU A 188 1.90 3.10 8.61
N ALA A 189 2.21 2.69 7.37
CA ALA A 189 3.10 3.42 6.49
C ALA A 189 2.65 4.85 6.15
N HIS A 190 1.35 5.14 6.27
CA HIS A 190 0.80 6.46 6.02
C HIS A 190 0.79 7.36 7.26
N LEU A 191 1.38 6.91 8.38
CA LEU A 191 1.63 7.76 9.53
C LEU A 191 2.76 8.74 9.20
N ASN A 192 2.54 10.02 9.49
CA ASN A 192 3.57 11.04 9.33
C ASN A 192 4.50 11.01 10.54
N HIS A 193 5.72 10.55 10.32
CA HIS A 193 6.78 10.49 11.33
C HIS A 193 7.73 11.70 11.23
N THR A 194 7.76 12.53 12.27
CA THR A 194 8.87 13.45 12.53
C THR A 194 9.77 12.79 13.56
N PHE A 195 11.07 12.66 13.28
CA PHE A 195 12.00 11.97 14.20
C PHE A 195 12.71 12.90 15.19
N PHE A 196 12.82 14.20 14.88
CA PHE A 196 13.45 15.19 15.76
C PHE A 196 12.67 16.53 15.75
N PRO A 197 11.92 16.86 16.82
CA PRO A 197 11.52 15.98 17.93
C PRO A 197 10.63 14.81 17.44
N TRP A 198 10.64 13.68 18.15
CA TRP A 198 9.79 12.55 17.75
C TRP A 198 8.31 12.90 17.90
N LYS A 199 7.58 12.93 16.79
CA LYS A 199 6.15 13.22 16.70
C LYS A 199 5.52 12.34 15.63
N ILE A 200 4.40 11.72 15.97
CA ILE A 200 3.53 11.03 15.02
C ILE A 200 2.32 11.93 14.77
N SER A 201 2.00 12.15 13.50
CA SER A 201 0.77 12.82 13.07
C SER A 201 0.06 11.98 12.03
N TYR A 202 -1.24 12.15 11.90
CA TYR A 202 -2.06 11.32 11.01
C TYR A 202 -3.27 12.08 10.50
N ASP A 203 -3.67 11.73 9.28
CA ASP A 203 -4.95 12.10 8.71
C ASP A 203 -5.90 10.89 8.82
N ARG A 204 -7.06 11.09 9.46
CA ARG A 204 -8.01 10.00 9.75
C ARG A 204 -8.61 9.40 8.47
N TYR A 205 -8.88 10.25 7.49
CA TYR A 205 -9.44 9.85 6.20
C TYR A 205 -8.39 9.12 5.37
N GLN A 206 -7.13 9.56 5.42
CA GLN A 206 -6.00 8.87 4.79
C GLN A 206 -5.80 7.48 5.41
N LEU A 207 -5.77 7.35 6.73
CA LEU A 207 -5.61 6.04 7.37
C LEU A 207 -6.75 5.06 7.01
N PHE A 208 -8.00 5.55 7.02
CA PHE A 208 -9.14 4.72 6.62
C PHE A 208 -9.07 4.27 5.16
N THR A 209 -8.77 5.20 4.25
CA THR A 209 -8.67 4.89 2.81
C THR A 209 -7.48 4.00 2.49
N SER A 210 -6.32 4.24 3.11
CA SER A 210 -5.14 3.36 3.02
C SER A 210 -5.45 1.95 3.53
N PHE A 211 -6.21 1.79 4.62
CA PHE A 211 -6.62 0.46 5.06
C PHE A 211 -7.52 -0.26 4.05
N ALA A 212 -8.54 0.44 3.52
CA ALA A 212 -9.49 -0.14 2.57
C ALA A 212 -8.79 -0.54 1.25
N LEU A 213 -7.98 0.34 0.68
CA LEU A 213 -7.17 0.04 -0.51
C LEU A 213 -6.15 -1.05 -0.25
N GLY A 214 -5.50 -0.95 0.92
CA GLY A 214 -4.64 -1.94 1.53
C GLY A 214 -5.20 -3.34 1.37
N ALA A 215 -6.44 -3.51 1.82
CA ALA A 215 -7.16 -4.78 1.78
C ALA A 215 -7.52 -5.23 0.35
N ILE A 216 -8.01 -4.32 -0.49
CA ILE A 216 -8.41 -4.62 -1.88
C ILE A 216 -7.21 -5.08 -2.71
N GLN A 217 -6.12 -4.30 -2.71
CA GLN A 217 -4.89 -4.60 -3.44
C GLN A 217 -4.32 -5.95 -2.99
N SER A 218 -4.27 -6.22 -1.69
CA SER A 218 -3.77 -7.50 -1.16
C SER A 218 -4.69 -8.68 -1.49
N HIS A 219 -6.01 -8.48 -1.52
CA HIS A 219 -6.95 -9.50 -1.99
C HIS A 219 -6.65 -9.92 -3.43
N TYR A 220 -6.53 -8.94 -4.33
CA TYR A 220 -6.26 -9.21 -5.74
C TYR A 220 -4.87 -9.82 -5.93
N PHE A 221 -3.85 -9.34 -5.23
CA PHE A 221 -2.52 -9.92 -5.29
C PHE A 221 -2.51 -11.40 -4.89
N ILE A 222 -3.09 -11.76 -3.72
CA ILE A 222 -3.14 -13.15 -3.26
C ILE A 222 -3.91 -14.06 -4.23
N LYS A 223 -5.03 -13.57 -4.76
CA LYS A 223 -5.89 -14.32 -5.69
C LYS A 223 -5.21 -14.60 -7.04
N THR A 224 -4.47 -13.63 -7.53
CA THR A 224 -4.00 -13.60 -8.92
C THR A 224 -2.52 -13.92 -9.06
N ARG A 225 -1.78 -13.84 -7.94
CA ARG A 225 -0.32 -13.93 -7.90
C ARG A 225 0.33 -12.93 -8.86
N ASN A 226 -0.35 -11.82 -9.13
CA ASN A 226 0.07 -10.83 -10.10
C ASN A 226 0.17 -9.45 -9.45
N LEU A 227 1.34 -8.84 -9.54
CA LEU A 227 1.63 -7.53 -8.96
C LEU A 227 1.13 -6.37 -9.83
N ILE A 228 0.92 -6.57 -11.14
CA ILE A 228 0.41 -5.54 -12.06
C ILE A 228 -1.00 -5.10 -11.66
N ILE A 229 -1.84 -6.03 -11.17
CA ILE A 229 -3.22 -5.72 -10.79
C ILE A 229 -3.28 -4.72 -9.62
N PRO A 230 -2.64 -4.97 -8.46
CA PRO A 230 -2.63 -3.99 -7.38
C PRO A 230 -1.94 -2.67 -7.79
N ILE A 231 -0.92 -2.69 -8.66
CA ILE A 231 -0.31 -1.46 -9.22
C ILE A 231 -1.35 -0.61 -9.97
N ILE A 232 -2.13 -1.24 -10.86
CA ILE A 232 -3.17 -0.53 -11.62
C ILE A 232 -4.23 0.04 -10.67
N ILE A 233 -4.66 -0.75 -9.67
CA ILE A 233 -5.64 -0.30 -8.68
C ILE A 233 -5.11 0.90 -7.90
N HIS A 234 -3.87 0.83 -7.42
CA HIS A 234 -3.22 1.92 -6.70
C HIS A 234 -3.17 3.19 -7.56
N ASN A 235 -2.63 3.09 -8.77
CA ASN A 235 -2.48 4.23 -9.66
C ASN A 235 -3.83 4.83 -10.06
N ALA A 236 -4.84 4.01 -10.32
CA ALA A 236 -6.20 4.46 -10.59
C ALA A 236 -6.80 5.24 -9.41
N TRP A 237 -6.60 4.76 -8.18
CA TRP A 237 -7.04 5.48 -6.97
C TRP A 237 -6.38 6.85 -6.86
N ASN A 238 -5.06 6.91 -7.02
CA ASN A 238 -4.33 8.17 -6.88
C ASN A 238 -4.77 9.20 -7.92
N ILE A 239 -4.92 8.77 -9.18
CA ILE A 239 -5.43 9.63 -10.25
C ILE A 239 -6.86 10.10 -9.95
N LEU A 240 -7.77 9.17 -9.61
CA LEU A 240 -9.17 9.52 -9.35
C LEU A 240 -9.32 10.45 -8.15
N SER A 241 -8.58 10.20 -7.07
CA SER A 241 -8.58 11.04 -5.87
C SER A 241 -8.11 12.45 -6.21
N PHE A 242 -7.03 12.57 -6.99
CA PHE A 242 -6.53 13.85 -7.45
C PHE A 242 -7.52 14.57 -8.37
N LEU A 243 -8.10 13.88 -9.36
CA LEU A 243 -9.08 14.45 -10.29
C LEU A 243 -10.34 14.92 -9.56
N MET A 244 -10.86 14.12 -8.63
CA MET A 244 -12.02 14.51 -7.83
C MET A 244 -11.72 15.70 -6.92
N PHE A 245 -10.51 15.77 -6.37
CA PHE A 245 -10.09 16.93 -5.61
C PHE A 245 -10.03 18.19 -6.48
N GLN A 246 -9.44 18.12 -7.68
CA GLN A 246 -9.44 19.26 -8.61
C GLN A 246 -10.85 19.67 -9.04
N LEU A 247 -11.74 18.70 -9.27
CA LEU A 247 -13.14 18.97 -9.56
C LEU A 247 -13.84 19.69 -8.40
N LEU A 248 -13.58 19.28 -7.15
CA LEU A 248 -14.09 19.95 -5.96
C LEU A 248 -13.69 21.43 -5.94
N LEU A 249 -12.41 21.74 -6.16
CA LEU A 249 -11.88 23.11 -6.15
C LEU A 249 -12.41 23.99 -7.30
N ILE A 250 -12.92 23.40 -8.38
CA ILE A 250 -13.54 24.14 -9.48
C ILE A 250 -15.01 24.47 -9.17
N LEU A 251 -15.68 23.61 -8.38
CA LEU A 251 -17.11 23.72 -8.10
C LEU A 251 -17.43 24.59 -6.87
N PHE A 252 -16.50 24.74 -5.94
CA PHE A 252 -16.65 25.45 -4.66
C PHE A 252 -15.52 26.45 -4.46
#